data_AF-A0A6X8KM04-F1
#
_entry.id   AF-A0A6X8KM04-F1
#
_cell.length_a   1.000
_cell.length_b   1.000
_cell.length_c   1.000
_cell.angle_alpha   90.00
_cell.angle_beta   90.00
_cell.angle_gamma   90.00
#
_symmetry.space_group_name_H-M   'P 1'
#
loop_
_entity.id
_entity.type
_entity.pdbx_description
1 polymer ?
#
loop_
_entity_poly.entity_id
_entity_poly.type
_entity_poly.pdbx_seq_one_letter_code
_entity_poly.pdbx_strand_id
1 'polypeptide(L)'
;MYDRDAPFVAFCALDPFTQEVIKRIKSQMLIDGRKVYIKIAPWFRGQAQLRVKGVSFDQGRSFLGLIVTGYSLPDGFKIVHDRDNTNRVNEKADDDNKKAWDNMSGRRLTNEGDDFSIDNSFGPDGGSSSLEIPAETLEILGHGCTVVPLKKEKADSVSGSKSESVEHSSYSVNDKDNSENDVGYLAGNTDGKTTVLMMESKGVVRDMWNAMRYFIDENQSIIRSLEWYTPETSYSTHPEPRLVAIPEFLNQEIADEKISRTILNWPYLDLLLKQEIRGFLVARMKFDMESIHFIEIQRRISHDNTNSSVSEDEKFRGMVFRLNNDDDIHDWVSLLAHELRHVKGVVQKMVVKCPGVAMVYKHSTAKNEPVPGYSALINALEKIGIKFLVF
;
A
#
# COMPACT_ATOMS: atom_id res chain seq x y z
N MET A 1 12.62 -16.36 3.27
CA MET A 1 11.35 -16.41 4.02
C MET A 1 10.97 -14.99 4.39
N TYR A 2 9.75 -14.56 4.08
CA TYR A 2 9.26 -13.22 4.38
C TYR A 2 8.70 -13.15 5.81
N ASP A 3 8.69 -11.97 6.44
CA ASP A 3 8.16 -11.82 7.82
C ASP A 3 6.68 -12.22 7.92
N ARG A 4 5.91 -12.05 6.83
CA ARG A 4 4.52 -12.47 6.72
C ARG A 4 4.31 -13.99 6.79
N ASP A 5 5.35 -14.78 6.53
CA ASP A 5 5.27 -16.24 6.56
C ASP A 5 5.44 -16.79 7.98
N ALA A 6 5.94 -15.96 8.92
CA ALA A 6 6.25 -16.38 10.29
C ALA A 6 5.06 -17.00 11.03
N PRO A 7 3.80 -16.50 10.90
CA PRO A 7 2.64 -17.15 11.49
C PRO A 7 2.40 -18.58 10.99
N PHE A 8 2.45 -18.76 9.67
CA PHE A 8 2.26 -20.08 9.08
C PHE A 8 3.37 -21.04 9.50
N VAL A 9 4.63 -20.59 9.50
CA VAL A 9 5.78 -21.41 9.89
C VAL A 9 5.73 -21.79 11.37
N ALA A 10 5.37 -20.85 12.25
CA ALA A 10 5.21 -21.13 13.66
C ALA A 10 4.12 -22.19 13.92
N PHE A 11 2.97 -22.07 13.26
CA PHE A 11 1.89 -23.05 13.36
C PHE A 11 2.26 -24.38 12.72
N CYS A 12 2.96 -24.39 11.59
CA CYS A 12 3.49 -25.62 11.00
C CYS A 12 4.44 -26.34 11.97
N ALA A 13 5.26 -25.60 12.72
CA ALA A 13 6.20 -26.18 13.66
C ALA A 13 5.51 -26.67 14.96
N LEU A 14 4.50 -25.95 15.44
CA LEU A 14 3.99 -26.10 16.81
C LEU A 14 2.55 -26.63 16.91
N ASP A 15 1.73 -26.51 15.87
CA ASP A 15 0.32 -26.90 15.89
C ASP A 15 0.09 -28.22 15.11
N PRO A 16 -0.33 -29.31 15.81
CA PRO A 16 -0.58 -30.59 15.17
C PRO A 16 -1.68 -30.56 14.09
N PHE A 17 -2.66 -29.67 14.22
CA PHE A 17 -3.71 -29.54 13.21
C PHE A 17 -3.14 -28.97 11.90
N THR A 18 -2.34 -27.92 11.98
CA THR A 18 -1.64 -27.33 10.84
C THR A 18 -0.76 -28.37 10.12
N GLN A 19 -0.03 -29.18 10.89
CA GLN A 19 0.81 -30.26 10.35
C GLN A 19 0.00 -31.28 9.54
N GLU A 20 -1.16 -31.70 10.05
CA GLU A 20 -2.03 -32.64 9.35
C GLU A 20 -2.62 -32.05 8.06
N VAL A 21 -3.00 -30.76 8.07
CA VAL A 21 -3.47 -30.05 6.88
C VAL A 21 -2.37 -30.01 5.81
N ILE A 22 -1.13 -29.70 6.19
CA ILE A 22 0.02 -29.66 5.27
C ILE A 22 0.32 -31.04 4.71
N LYS A 23 0.30 -32.08 5.55
CA LYS A 23 0.47 -33.47 5.11
C LYS A 23 -0.58 -33.89 4.08
N ARG A 24 -1.83 -33.46 4.27
CA ARG A 24 -2.92 -33.70 3.31
C ARG A 24 -2.76 -32.93 2.00
N ILE A 25 -2.21 -31.72 2.02
CA ILE A 25 -1.89 -30.98 0.80
C ILE A 25 -0.77 -31.70 0.05
N LYS A 26 0.32 -32.05 0.74
CA LYS A 26 1.47 -32.76 0.17
C LYS A 26 1.07 -34.10 -0.47
N SER A 27 0.18 -34.87 0.17
CA SER A 27 -0.28 -36.15 -0.37
C SER A 27 -1.11 -36.02 -1.67
N GLN A 28 -1.75 -34.86 -1.90
CA GLN A 28 -2.47 -34.58 -3.15
C GLN A 28 -1.54 -34.17 -4.30
N MET A 29 -0.35 -33.65 -3.99
CA MET A 29 0.64 -33.21 -4.98
C MET A 29 1.50 -34.36 -5.53
N LEU A 30 1.57 -35.50 -4.84
CA LEU A 30 2.36 -36.67 -5.24
C LEU A 30 1.69 -37.52 -6.35
N ILE A 31 0.61 -37.03 -6.98
CA ILE A 31 -0.11 -37.77 -8.02
C ILE A 31 0.43 -37.35 -9.39
N ASP A 32 1.36 -38.15 -9.90
CA ASP A 32 2.11 -37.88 -11.12
C ASP A 32 1.20 -37.77 -12.37
N GLY A 33 1.42 -36.73 -13.17
CA GLY A 33 0.86 -36.58 -14.52
C GLY A 33 -0.61 -36.17 -14.68
N ARG A 34 -1.34 -35.77 -13.62
CA ARG A 34 -2.75 -35.30 -13.74
C ARG A 34 -2.92 -33.87 -13.20
N LYS A 35 -3.76 -33.07 -13.87
CA LYS A 35 -4.24 -31.79 -13.32
C LYS A 35 -5.14 -32.10 -12.12
N VAL A 36 -4.60 -31.92 -10.91
CA VAL A 36 -5.35 -32.14 -9.66
C VAL A 36 -5.84 -30.79 -9.14
N TYR A 37 -7.14 -30.68 -8.91
CA TYR A 37 -7.71 -29.58 -8.13
C TYR A 37 -7.42 -29.85 -6.65
N ILE A 38 -6.36 -29.23 -6.13
CA ILE A 38 -5.92 -29.43 -4.74
C ILE A 38 -7.02 -28.92 -3.80
N LYS A 39 -7.45 -29.78 -2.89
CA LYS A 39 -8.35 -29.38 -1.80
C LYS A 39 -7.49 -28.80 -0.68
N ILE A 40 -7.63 -27.49 -0.46
CA ILE A 40 -6.98 -26.76 0.62
C ILE A 40 -7.98 -26.56 1.76
N ALA A 41 -7.63 -27.05 2.95
CA ALA A 41 -8.38 -26.78 4.17
C ALA A 41 -7.76 -25.55 4.88
N PRO A 42 -8.54 -24.84 5.73
CA PRO A 42 -7.97 -23.85 6.64
C PRO A 42 -6.84 -24.47 7.46
N TRP A 43 -5.71 -23.78 7.56
CA TRP A 43 -4.52 -24.30 8.22
C TRP A 43 -4.50 -24.08 9.73
N PHE A 44 -5.40 -23.24 10.28
CA PHE A 44 -5.55 -23.06 11.73
C PHE A 44 -7.01 -23.24 12.18
N ARG A 45 -7.19 -23.45 13.49
CA ARG A 45 -8.52 -23.53 14.12
C ARG A 45 -8.90 -22.20 14.74
N GLY A 46 -10.16 -21.82 14.60
CA GLY A 46 -10.72 -20.61 15.20
C GLY A 46 -11.60 -19.85 14.23
N GLN A 47 -11.99 -18.64 14.62
CA GLN A 47 -12.68 -17.75 13.71
C GLN A 47 -11.67 -17.17 12.71
N ALA A 48 -12.02 -17.26 11.43
CA ALA A 48 -11.26 -16.67 10.36
C ALA A 48 -12.17 -15.74 9.56
N GLN A 49 -11.63 -14.60 9.15
CA GLN A 49 -12.29 -13.71 8.21
C GLN A 49 -11.65 -13.92 6.84
N LEU A 50 -12.49 -13.96 5.81
CA LEU A 50 -12.05 -13.99 4.43
C LEU A 50 -12.66 -12.79 3.71
N ARG A 51 -11.85 -12.13 2.88
CA ARG A 51 -12.35 -11.18 1.90
C ARG A 51 -12.30 -11.86 0.54
N VAL A 52 -13.43 -11.83 -0.14
CA VAL A 52 -13.62 -12.52 -1.41
C VAL A 52 -14.29 -11.60 -2.43
N LYS A 53 -13.87 -11.71 -3.70
CA LYS A 53 -14.63 -11.21 -4.85
C LYS A 53 -15.45 -12.37 -5.43
N GLY A 54 -16.63 -12.08 -5.92
CA GLY A 54 -17.58 -13.11 -6.27
C GLY A 54 -18.94 -12.57 -6.73
N VAL A 55 -19.91 -13.47 -6.83
CA VAL A 55 -21.23 -13.18 -7.35
C VAL A 55 -22.27 -13.44 -6.27
N SER A 56 -23.12 -12.45 -6.01
CA SER A 56 -24.30 -12.66 -5.17
C SER A 56 -25.39 -13.37 -5.96
N PHE A 57 -26.08 -14.30 -5.31
CA PHE A 57 -27.21 -15.01 -5.88
C PHE A 57 -28.32 -15.16 -4.83
N ASP A 58 -29.47 -15.72 -5.23
CA ASP A 58 -30.62 -15.89 -4.36
C ASP A 58 -31.08 -14.56 -3.72
N GLN A 59 -31.21 -13.54 -4.56
CA GLN A 59 -31.68 -12.20 -4.18
C GLN A 59 -30.87 -11.55 -3.04
N GLY A 60 -29.55 -11.77 -3.01
CA GLY A 60 -28.68 -11.16 -2.00
C GLY A 60 -28.49 -11.99 -0.74
N ARG A 61 -29.21 -13.10 -0.58
CA ARG A 61 -29.10 -13.97 0.61
C ARG A 61 -27.87 -14.86 0.61
N SER A 62 -27.31 -15.10 -0.58
CA SER A 62 -26.14 -15.96 -0.75
C SER A 62 -25.07 -15.27 -1.58
N PHE A 63 -23.81 -15.62 -1.34
CA PHE A 63 -22.66 -15.10 -2.06
C PHE A 63 -21.69 -16.22 -2.42
N LEU A 64 -21.36 -16.33 -3.71
CA LEU A 64 -20.36 -17.26 -4.22
C LEU A 64 -19.02 -16.53 -4.32
N GLY A 65 -18.12 -16.77 -3.37
CA GLY A 65 -16.73 -16.28 -3.43
C GLY A 65 -15.93 -17.05 -4.48
N LEU A 66 -15.40 -16.34 -5.48
CA LEU A 66 -14.62 -16.91 -6.58
C LEU A 66 -13.12 -16.66 -6.41
N ILE A 67 -12.77 -15.50 -5.84
CA ILE A 67 -11.39 -15.07 -5.66
C ILE A 67 -11.21 -14.63 -4.21
N VAL A 68 -10.23 -15.20 -3.51
CA VAL A 68 -9.84 -14.72 -2.17
C VAL A 68 -8.88 -13.55 -2.35
N THR A 69 -9.25 -12.38 -1.80
CA THR A 69 -8.44 -11.16 -1.86
C THR A 69 -7.93 -10.74 -0.48
N GLY A 70 -8.30 -11.46 0.57
CA GLY A 70 -7.75 -11.24 1.91
C GLY A 70 -8.17 -12.32 2.90
N TYR A 71 -7.42 -12.44 3.98
CA TYR A 71 -7.62 -13.44 5.02
C TYR A 71 -7.15 -12.93 6.38
N SER A 72 -7.77 -13.35 7.47
CA SER A 72 -7.26 -13.08 8.82
C SER A 72 -6.22 -14.12 9.25
N LEU A 73 -5.32 -13.71 10.12
CA LEU A 73 -4.41 -14.61 10.83
C LEU A 73 -5.05 -15.13 12.13
N PRO A 74 -4.52 -16.21 12.73
CA PRO A 74 -4.91 -16.63 14.07
C PRO A 74 -4.78 -15.46 15.07
N ASP A 75 -5.78 -15.22 15.90
CA ASP A 75 -5.73 -14.15 16.90
C ASP A 75 -5.20 -14.67 18.25
N GLY A 76 -4.65 -13.78 19.07
CA GLY A 76 -4.21 -14.08 20.44
C GLY A 76 -2.84 -14.73 20.59
N PHE A 77 -2.08 -14.89 19.51
CA PHE A 77 -0.74 -15.48 19.55
C PHE A 77 0.35 -14.42 19.41
N LYS A 78 1.38 -14.50 20.25
CA LYS A 78 2.62 -13.74 20.14
C LYS A 78 3.69 -14.64 19.54
N ILE A 79 4.17 -14.28 18.36
CA ILE A 79 5.17 -15.07 17.63
C ILE A 79 6.50 -14.34 17.73
N VAL A 80 7.45 -14.96 18.42
CA VAL A 80 8.83 -14.46 18.46
C VAL A 80 9.57 -15.02 17.26
N HIS A 81 9.96 -14.15 16.35
CA HIS A 81 10.66 -14.52 15.14
C HIS A 81 12.14 -14.16 15.28
N ASP A 82 13.01 -15.18 15.31
CA ASP A 82 14.45 -15.01 15.24
C ASP A 82 14.95 -15.34 13.83
N ARG A 83 15.85 -14.50 13.31
CA ARG A 83 16.51 -14.71 12.03
C ARG A 83 17.99 -14.95 12.29
N ASP A 84 18.53 -16.02 11.70
CA ASP A 84 19.96 -16.32 11.76
C ASP A 84 20.79 -15.13 11.28
N ASN A 85 20.40 -14.50 10.17
CA ASN A 85 21.01 -13.26 9.66
C ASN A 85 20.07 -12.08 9.91
N THR A 86 20.33 -11.32 10.98
CA THR A 86 19.53 -10.16 11.39
C THR A 86 20.41 -8.93 11.61
N ASN A 87 19.96 -7.78 11.11
CA ASN A 87 20.54 -6.48 11.43
C ASN A 87 19.90 -5.87 12.70
N ARG A 88 18.94 -6.59 13.33
CA ARG A 88 18.30 -6.18 14.58
C ARG A 88 19.15 -6.62 15.76
N VAL A 89 20.28 -5.94 15.93
CA VAL A 89 21.27 -6.21 16.97
C VAL A 89 21.65 -4.95 17.73
N ASN A 90 22.17 -5.07 18.96
CA ASN A 90 22.71 -3.92 19.70
C ASN A 90 24.12 -3.56 19.21
N GLU A 91 24.91 -4.57 18.84
CA GLU A 91 26.29 -4.43 18.36
C GLU A 91 26.48 -5.11 17.00
N LYS A 92 27.25 -4.47 16.11
CA LYS A 92 27.62 -5.05 14.82
C LYS A 92 28.61 -6.20 15.02
N ALA A 93 28.65 -7.12 14.04
CA ALA A 93 29.68 -8.14 13.96
C ALA A 93 31.06 -7.49 13.76
N ASP A 94 32.13 -8.12 14.26
CA ASP A 94 33.50 -7.66 14.01
C ASP A 94 33.86 -7.92 12.53
N ASP A 95 34.72 -7.10 11.92
CA ASP A 95 35.03 -7.15 10.47
C ASP A 95 35.61 -8.51 10.00
N ASP A 96 36.13 -9.33 10.92
CA ASP A 96 36.65 -10.68 10.65
C ASP A 96 35.57 -11.79 10.67
N ASN A 97 34.30 -11.47 10.95
CA ASN A 97 33.22 -12.46 11.00
C ASN A 97 32.73 -12.90 9.60
N LYS A 98 32.12 -14.09 9.53
CA LYS A 98 31.55 -14.66 8.29
C LYS A 98 30.64 -13.65 7.59
N LYS A 99 30.81 -13.48 6.28
CA LYS A 99 29.91 -12.66 5.47
C LYS A 99 28.60 -13.40 5.24
N ALA A 100 27.50 -12.84 5.72
CA ALA A 100 26.16 -13.31 5.37
C ALA A 100 25.76 -12.76 4.01
N TRP A 101 25.13 -13.60 3.19
CA TRP A 101 24.65 -13.22 1.84
C TRP A 101 25.78 -12.85 0.87
N ASP A 102 27.02 -13.32 1.09
CA ASP A 102 28.09 -13.19 0.10
C ASP A 102 27.73 -13.99 -1.16
N ASN A 103 27.88 -13.39 -2.34
CA ASN A 103 27.43 -13.93 -3.63
C ASN A 103 25.92 -14.18 -3.75
N MET A 104 25.09 -13.46 -2.99
CA MET A 104 23.66 -13.47 -3.26
C MET A 104 23.34 -12.83 -4.60
N SER A 105 22.66 -13.61 -5.43
CA SER A 105 22.18 -13.25 -6.73
C SER A 105 21.32 -11.99 -6.69
N GLY A 106 21.57 -11.08 -7.63
CA GLY A 106 20.77 -9.86 -7.80
C GLY A 106 19.28 -10.19 -8.03
N ARG A 107 18.42 -9.30 -7.57
CA ARG A 107 16.98 -9.33 -7.85
C ARG A 107 16.67 -8.34 -8.96
N ARG A 108 15.85 -8.75 -9.92
CA ARG A 108 15.35 -7.91 -11.00
C ARG A 108 13.83 -7.88 -10.93
N LEU A 109 13.24 -6.69 -10.99
CA LEU A 109 11.79 -6.51 -11.16
C LEU A 109 11.45 -6.59 -12.66
N THR A 110 10.34 -7.25 -13.01
CA THR A 110 9.82 -7.15 -14.40
C THR A 110 9.34 -5.75 -14.68
N ASN A 111 9.69 -5.21 -15.85
CA ASN A 111 9.11 -3.97 -16.39
C ASN A 111 7.91 -4.30 -17.31
N GLU A 112 7.07 -3.31 -17.58
CA GLU A 112 6.02 -3.44 -18.60
C GLU A 112 6.65 -3.71 -19.98
N GLY A 113 6.26 -4.81 -20.62
CA GLY A 113 6.79 -5.25 -21.92
C GLY A 113 7.98 -6.21 -21.86
N ASP A 114 8.45 -6.60 -20.67
CA ASP A 114 9.44 -7.67 -20.54
C ASP A 114 8.82 -9.02 -20.96
N ASP A 115 9.30 -9.60 -22.05
CA ASP A 115 8.97 -10.98 -22.44
C ASP A 115 9.86 -11.96 -21.66
N PHE A 116 9.23 -12.84 -20.87
CA PHE A 116 9.93 -13.92 -20.16
C PHE A 116 9.18 -15.25 -20.29
N SER A 117 9.93 -16.35 -20.33
CA SER A 117 9.39 -17.70 -20.40
C SER A 117 9.35 -18.34 -19.02
N ILE A 118 8.29 -19.09 -18.72
CA ILE A 118 8.18 -19.89 -17.50
C ILE A 118 8.38 -21.36 -17.89
N ASP A 119 9.43 -21.99 -17.36
CA ASP A 119 9.68 -23.43 -17.52
C ASP A 119 9.91 -24.07 -16.15
N ASN A 120 8.95 -24.89 -15.73
CA ASN A 120 9.01 -25.64 -14.46
C ASN A 120 9.56 -27.06 -14.65
N SER A 121 10.07 -27.40 -15.84
CA SER A 121 10.69 -28.70 -16.12
C SER A 121 12.04 -28.85 -15.41
N PHE A 122 12.68 -27.72 -15.09
CA PHE A 122 13.97 -27.65 -14.38
C PHE A 122 13.90 -26.68 -13.20
N GLY A 123 14.78 -26.90 -12.21
CA GLY A 123 14.98 -25.98 -11.09
C GLY A 123 15.89 -24.81 -11.48
N PRO A 124 15.84 -23.67 -10.76
CA PRO A 124 16.76 -22.56 -10.96
C PRO A 124 18.21 -22.93 -10.63
N ASP A 125 19.16 -22.33 -11.35
CA ASP A 125 20.59 -22.63 -11.24
C ASP A 125 21.19 -22.19 -9.88
N GLY A 126 22.30 -22.83 -9.49
CA GLY A 126 23.11 -22.53 -8.30
C GLY A 126 23.82 -21.17 -8.34
N GLY A 127 23.06 -20.09 -8.24
CA GLY A 127 23.57 -18.71 -8.41
C GLY A 127 22.65 -17.81 -9.24
N SER A 128 21.53 -18.34 -9.73
CA SER A 128 20.57 -17.65 -10.59
C SER A 128 20.00 -16.38 -9.96
N SER A 129 19.84 -15.33 -10.75
CA SER A 129 19.11 -14.13 -10.35
C SER A 129 17.63 -14.45 -10.12
N SER A 130 16.94 -13.60 -9.34
CA SER A 130 15.49 -13.71 -9.16
C SER A 130 14.78 -12.66 -10.00
N LEU A 131 13.80 -13.09 -10.80
CA LEU A 131 12.84 -12.22 -11.47
C LEU A 131 11.60 -12.07 -10.59
N GLU A 132 11.31 -10.84 -10.21
CA GLU A 132 10.19 -10.46 -9.36
C GLU A 132 9.03 -9.93 -10.22
N ILE A 133 7.91 -10.65 -10.23
CA ILE A 133 6.67 -10.28 -10.94
C ILE A 133 5.67 -9.61 -9.99
N PRO A 134 5.00 -8.51 -10.36
CA PRO A 134 3.91 -7.95 -9.56
C PRO A 134 2.81 -8.98 -9.31
N ALA A 135 2.53 -9.27 -8.04
CA ALA A 135 1.43 -10.14 -7.62
C ALA A 135 0.33 -9.31 -6.93
N GLU A 136 -0.94 -9.63 -7.20
CA GLU A 136 -2.06 -9.04 -6.46
C GLU A 136 -1.87 -9.27 -4.94
N THR A 137 -1.93 -8.19 -4.16
CA THR A 137 -1.71 -8.26 -2.72
C THR A 137 -2.91 -8.88 -2.01
N LEU A 138 -2.72 -10.07 -1.42
CA LEU A 138 -3.64 -10.62 -0.43
C LEU A 138 -3.59 -9.81 0.86
N GLU A 139 -4.71 -9.21 1.26
CA GLU A 139 -4.79 -8.38 2.48
C GLU A 139 -4.90 -9.23 3.74
N ILE A 140 -4.09 -8.93 4.77
CA ILE A 140 -4.26 -9.50 6.11
C ILE A 140 -5.37 -8.72 6.84
N LEU A 141 -6.42 -9.43 7.25
CA LEU A 141 -7.59 -8.87 7.93
C LEU A 141 -7.44 -8.95 9.45
N GLY A 142 -7.93 -7.93 10.16
CA GLY A 142 -7.96 -7.89 11.62
C GLY A 142 -6.60 -7.61 12.26
N HIS A 143 -6.46 -7.90 13.56
CA HIS A 143 -5.22 -7.62 14.32
C HIS A 143 -4.27 -8.83 14.40
N GLY A 144 -4.76 -10.04 14.13
CA GLY A 144 -3.96 -11.25 13.91
C GLY A 144 -2.91 -11.57 14.99
N CYS A 145 -1.94 -12.40 14.64
CA CYS A 145 -0.79 -12.68 15.49
C CYS A 145 0.12 -11.45 15.61
N THR A 146 0.61 -11.16 16.81
CA THR A 146 1.68 -10.17 17.00
C THR A 146 3.02 -10.83 16.72
N VAL A 147 3.64 -10.53 15.58
CA VAL A 147 5.00 -10.99 15.25
C VAL A 147 6.01 -10.01 15.84
N VAL A 148 6.76 -10.47 16.84
CA VAL A 148 7.82 -9.68 17.48
C VAL A 148 9.17 -10.21 17.00
N PRO A 149 9.96 -9.40 16.28
CA PRO A 149 11.29 -9.81 15.91
C PRO A 149 12.22 -9.83 17.13
N LEU A 150 12.99 -10.89 17.28
CA LEU A 150 14.01 -10.99 18.32
C LEU A 150 15.15 -9.99 18.00
N LYS A 151 15.54 -9.20 19.00
CA LYS A 151 16.74 -8.37 18.93
C LYS A 151 17.88 -9.15 19.57
N LYS A 152 18.93 -9.48 18.81
CA LYS A 152 20.12 -10.14 19.37
C LYS A 152 21.07 -9.09 19.97
N GLU A 153 21.97 -9.47 20.87
CA GLU A 153 22.93 -8.51 21.42
C GLU A 153 24.01 -8.14 20.41
N LYS A 154 24.59 -9.13 19.71
CA LYS A 154 25.60 -8.91 18.68
C LYS A 154 25.23 -9.65 17.39
N ALA A 155 25.56 -9.08 16.24
CA ALA A 155 25.40 -9.79 14.96
C ALA A 155 26.48 -10.86 14.79
N ASP A 156 26.06 -12.02 14.28
CA ASP A 156 26.94 -13.17 14.01
C ASP A 156 27.71 -13.03 12.68
N SER A 157 27.30 -12.09 11.81
CA SER A 157 27.80 -11.97 10.44
C SER A 157 27.86 -10.52 9.92
N VAL A 158 28.79 -10.27 9.00
CA VAL A 158 28.95 -9.01 8.27
C VAL A 158 28.13 -9.07 6.96
N SER A 159 27.61 -7.94 6.46
CA SER A 159 26.89 -7.93 5.18
C SER A 159 27.82 -8.26 4.00
N GLY A 160 27.48 -9.28 3.21
CA GLY A 160 28.17 -9.63 1.97
C GLY A 160 27.82 -8.74 0.79
N SER A 161 28.63 -8.81 -0.27
CA SER A 161 28.37 -8.13 -1.54
C SER A 161 27.31 -8.88 -2.35
N LYS A 162 26.31 -8.15 -2.87
CA LYS A 162 25.38 -8.67 -3.87
C LYS A 162 26.09 -8.78 -5.21
N SER A 163 25.88 -9.88 -5.93
CA SER A 163 26.29 -9.99 -7.33
C SER A 163 25.29 -9.24 -8.23
N GLU A 164 25.76 -8.79 -9.40
CA GLU A 164 24.90 -8.19 -10.42
C GLU A 164 23.82 -9.19 -10.86
N SER A 165 22.62 -8.67 -11.16
CA SER A 165 21.53 -9.49 -11.69
C SER A 165 21.80 -9.85 -13.15
N VAL A 166 21.80 -11.15 -13.46
CA VAL A 166 21.94 -11.69 -14.83
C VAL A 166 20.56 -12.03 -15.39
N GLU A 167 20.30 -11.75 -16.67
CA GLU A 167 19.07 -12.20 -17.34
C GLU A 167 19.14 -13.70 -17.66
N HIS A 168 18.01 -14.39 -17.55
CA HIS A 168 17.91 -15.83 -17.86
C HIS A 168 16.90 -16.05 -18.98
N SER A 169 17.14 -17.06 -19.82
CA SER A 169 16.24 -17.40 -20.93
C SER A 169 14.89 -17.96 -20.47
N SER A 170 14.82 -18.51 -19.25
CA SER A 170 13.57 -18.98 -18.63
C SER A 170 13.60 -18.88 -17.11
N TYR A 171 12.42 -18.93 -16.49
CA TYR A 171 12.26 -18.79 -15.04
C TYR A 171 11.38 -19.89 -14.44
N SER A 172 11.68 -20.29 -13.20
CA SER A 172 11.02 -21.39 -12.49
C SER A 172 10.66 -21.00 -11.05
N VAL A 173 9.56 -21.54 -10.53
CA VAL A 173 9.15 -21.42 -9.11
C VAL A 173 9.64 -22.58 -8.24
N ASN A 174 10.34 -23.54 -8.83
CA ASN A 174 10.84 -24.73 -8.13
C ASN A 174 12.06 -24.42 -7.24
N ASP A 175 12.40 -25.39 -6.38
CA ASP A 175 13.63 -25.35 -5.60
C ASP A 175 14.86 -25.38 -6.52
N LYS A 176 15.93 -24.71 -6.07
CA LYS A 176 17.19 -24.64 -6.80
C LYS A 176 17.73 -26.03 -7.09
N ASP A 177 18.20 -26.22 -8.31
CA ASP A 177 18.96 -27.38 -8.71
C ASP A 177 20.41 -26.97 -9.00
N ASN A 178 21.35 -27.90 -8.83
CA ASN A 178 22.77 -27.64 -9.09
C ASN A 178 23.12 -27.82 -10.58
N SER A 179 22.12 -27.76 -11.46
CA SER A 179 22.29 -27.86 -12.90
C SER A 179 22.53 -26.46 -13.50
N GLU A 180 23.32 -26.39 -14.58
CA GLU A 180 23.58 -25.18 -15.36
C GLU A 180 22.61 -25.15 -16.55
N ASN A 181 21.36 -24.77 -16.31
CA ASN A 181 20.31 -24.79 -17.33
C ASN A 181 19.89 -23.39 -17.79
N ASP A 182 20.55 -22.33 -17.31
CA ASP A 182 20.17 -20.93 -17.55
C ASP A 182 18.72 -20.64 -17.11
N VAL A 183 18.34 -21.19 -15.95
CA VAL A 183 17.00 -21.00 -15.36
C VAL A 183 17.08 -20.06 -14.16
N GLY A 184 16.37 -18.94 -14.26
CA GLY A 184 16.21 -17.96 -13.18
C GLY A 184 15.14 -18.35 -12.17
N TYR A 185 15.19 -17.77 -10.96
CA TYR A 185 14.12 -17.97 -9.98
C TYR A 185 12.98 -16.97 -10.21
N LEU A 186 11.75 -17.43 -10.33
CA LEU A 186 10.57 -16.57 -10.41
C LEU A 186 9.98 -16.34 -9.01
N ALA A 187 9.87 -15.09 -8.59
CA ALA A 187 9.27 -14.72 -7.32
C ALA A 187 8.05 -13.80 -7.54
N GLY A 188 6.92 -14.15 -6.91
CA GLY A 188 5.80 -13.23 -6.78
C GLY A 188 6.16 -12.09 -5.83
N ASN A 189 6.30 -10.89 -6.36
CA ASN A 189 6.55 -9.70 -5.58
C ASN A 189 5.23 -9.02 -5.19
N THR A 190 4.97 -9.00 -3.88
CA THR A 190 3.87 -8.24 -3.28
C THR A 190 4.34 -6.90 -2.70
N ASP A 191 5.63 -6.57 -2.83
CA ASP A 191 6.17 -5.22 -2.59
C ASP A 191 5.74 -4.24 -3.68
N GLY A 192 4.94 -4.71 -4.65
CA GLY A 192 3.84 -3.93 -5.23
C GLY A 192 2.90 -3.49 -4.12
N LYS A 193 3.40 -2.57 -3.29
CA LYS A 193 2.75 -1.86 -2.21
C LYS A 193 1.46 -1.27 -2.78
N THR A 194 0.36 -2.01 -2.71
CA THR A 194 -0.92 -1.38 -2.39
C THR A 194 -0.75 -0.86 -0.98
N THR A 195 -0.01 0.25 -0.83
CA THR A 195 0.13 0.92 0.44
C THR A 195 -1.27 1.42 0.72
N VAL A 196 -2.02 0.69 1.55
CA VAL A 196 -3.26 1.23 2.12
C VAL A 196 -2.80 2.37 3.02
N LEU A 197 -2.69 3.56 2.42
CA LEU A 197 -2.28 4.76 3.12
C LEU A 197 -3.43 5.16 4.01
N MET A 198 -3.21 5.01 5.31
CA MET A 198 -4.12 5.49 6.33
C MET A 198 -3.89 6.99 6.54
N MET A 199 -4.98 7.72 6.74
CA MET A 199 -4.89 9.13 7.07
C MET A 199 -4.33 9.34 8.48
N GLU A 200 -3.39 10.28 8.62
CA GLU A 200 -2.78 10.64 9.90
C GLU A 200 -3.84 11.05 10.94
N SER A 201 -3.52 10.88 12.22
CA SER A 201 -4.43 11.19 13.33
C SER A 201 -4.55 12.69 13.64
N LYS A 202 -3.66 13.52 13.07
CA LYS A 202 -3.59 14.98 13.24
C LYS A 202 -3.04 15.62 11.96
N GLY A 203 -3.18 16.94 11.85
CA GLY A 203 -2.68 17.72 10.72
C GLY A 203 -3.78 18.10 9.74
N VAL A 204 -3.44 18.90 8.74
CA VAL A 204 -4.42 19.59 7.90
C VAL A 204 -5.37 18.65 7.16
N VAL A 205 -4.90 17.48 6.70
CA VAL A 205 -5.75 16.50 6.01
C VAL A 205 -6.85 15.98 6.96
N ARG A 206 -6.48 15.66 8.21
CA ARG A 206 -7.41 15.21 9.25
C ARG A 206 -8.36 16.33 9.68
N ASP A 207 -7.84 17.54 9.86
CA ASP A 207 -8.64 18.71 10.24
C ASP A 207 -9.72 18.99 9.19
N MET A 208 -9.36 18.95 7.91
CA MET A 208 -10.31 19.12 6.81
C MET A 208 -11.37 18.01 6.79
N TRP A 209 -11.01 16.74 6.95
CA TRP A 209 -11.99 15.65 7.04
C TRP A 209 -12.96 15.83 8.22
N ASN A 210 -12.44 16.19 9.39
CA ASN A 210 -13.26 16.44 10.58
C ASN A 210 -14.17 17.66 10.39
N ALA A 211 -13.69 18.72 9.73
CA ALA A 211 -14.51 19.87 9.35
C ALA A 211 -15.65 19.48 8.41
N MET A 212 -15.39 18.61 7.42
CA MET A 212 -16.42 18.09 6.52
C MET A 212 -17.47 17.27 7.26
N ARG A 213 -17.05 16.41 8.20
CA ARG A 213 -17.95 15.62 9.05
C ARG A 213 -18.84 16.53 9.91
N TYR A 214 -18.23 17.48 10.62
CA TYR A 214 -18.94 18.45 11.43
C TYR A 214 -19.94 19.26 10.59
N PHE A 215 -19.53 19.71 9.41
CA PHE A 215 -20.38 20.46 8.50
C PHE A 215 -21.63 19.67 8.06
N ILE A 216 -21.49 18.36 7.84
CA ILE A 216 -22.60 17.49 7.47
C ILE A 216 -23.54 17.25 8.65
N ASP A 217 -23.00 17.02 9.84
CA ASP A 217 -23.80 16.82 11.05
C ASP A 217 -24.68 18.04 11.34
N GLU A 218 -24.21 19.26 11.07
CA GLU A 218 -24.98 20.50 11.20
C GLU A 218 -25.96 20.76 10.04
N ASN A 219 -25.79 20.12 8.88
CA ASN A 219 -26.54 20.40 7.65
C ASN A 219 -27.15 19.14 7.00
N GLN A 220 -27.56 18.15 7.82
CA GLN A 220 -28.10 16.85 7.37
C GLN A 220 -29.36 16.96 6.48
N SER A 221 -30.05 18.10 6.51
CA SER A 221 -31.21 18.35 5.63
C SER A 221 -30.84 18.58 4.17
N ILE A 222 -29.58 18.98 3.90
CA ILE A 222 -29.10 19.36 2.56
C ILE A 222 -28.05 18.37 2.04
N ILE A 223 -27.27 17.76 2.95
CA ILE A 223 -26.14 16.89 2.59
C ILE A 223 -26.46 15.45 2.92
N ARG A 224 -26.37 14.58 1.91
CA ARG A 224 -26.78 13.17 1.99
C ARG A 224 -25.68 12.27 2.51
N SER A 225 -24.44 12.50 2.11
CA SER A 225 -23.32 11.69 2.56
C SER A 225 -21.98 12.39 2.43
N LEU A 226 -21.03 11.94 3.25
CA LEU A 226 -19.60 12.11 3.05
C LEU A 226 -19.00 10.77 2.65
N GLU A 227 -18.23 10.77 1.58
CA GLU A 227 -17.53 9.60 1.08
C GLU A 227 -16.07 9.96 0.82
N TRP A 228 -15.20 8.96 0.77
CA TRP A 228 -13.84 9.10 0.27
C TRP A 228 -13.60 8.11 -0.86
N TYR A 229 -12.68 8.43 -1.76
CA TYR A 229 -12.38 7.64 -2.95
C TYR A 229 -10.94 7.13 -2.93
N THR A 230 -10.74 5.87 -3.29
CA THR A 230 -9.47 5.38 -3.82
C THR A 230 -9.67 4.54 -5.07
N PRO A 231 -8.70 4.47 -5.99
CA PRO A 231 -8.80 3.63 -7.18
C PRO A 231 -9.11 2.15 -6.88
N GLU A 232 -8.63 1.62 -5.76
CA GLU A 232 -8.74 0.20 -5.41
C GLU A 232 -10.12 -0.18 -4.86
N THR A 233 -10.74 0.72 -4.08
CA THR A 233 -12.03 0.45 -3.41
C THR A 233 -13.17 1.32 -3.89
N SER A 234 -12.93 2.21 -4.86
CA SER A 234 -13.89 3.24 -5.29
C SER A 234 -14.36 4.09 -4.09
N TYR A 235 -15.61 4.55 -4.09
CA TYR A 235 -16.18 5.34 -3.00
C TYR A 235 -16.53 4.49 -1.79
N SER A 236 -16.24 5.02 -0.60
CA SER A 236 -16.55 4.41 0.68
C SER A 236 -17.07 5.46 1.67
N THR A 237 -18.04 5.05 2.50
CA THR A 237 -18.60 5.85 3.61
C THR A 237 -17.95 5.52 4.96
N HIS A 238 -16.91 4.69 4.98
CA HIS A 238 -16.23 4.31 6.21
C HIS A 238 -15.69 5.55 6.94
N PRO A 239 -15.87 5.68 8.27
CA PRO A 239 -15.55 6.91 9.01
C PRO A 239 -14.06 7.27 8.99
N GLU A 240 -13.19 6.26 8.91
CA GLU A 240 -11.75 6.45 8.69
C GLU A 240 -11.43 6.37 7.20
N PRO A 241 -10.99 7.48 6.56
CA PRO A 241 -10.68 7.52 5.15
C PRO A 241 -9.30 6.95 4.84
N ARG A 242 -9.21 6.38 3.64
CA ARG A 242 -7.95 5.99 3.01
C ARG A 242 -7.50 7.06 2.03
N LEU A 243 -6.20 7.11 1.77
CA LEU A 243 -5.58 8.07 0.87
C LEU A 243 -5.20 7.39 -0.45
N VAL A 244 -5.20 8.19 -1.52
CA VAL A 244 -4.64 7.81 -2.81
C VAL A 244 -3.14 8.00 -2.75
N ALA A 245 -2.37 6.95 -3.04
CA ALA A 245 -0.92 7.01 -3.06
C ALA A 245 -0.41 7.82 -4.26
N ILE A 246 0.62 8.63 -4.03
CA ILE A 246 1.35 9.29 -5.11
C ILE A 246 2.44 8.31 -5.58
N PRO A 247 2.43 7.87 -6.84
CA PRO A 247 3.36 6.85 -7.32
C PRO A 247 4.80 7.35 -7.30
N GLU A 248 5.72 6.43 -7.01
CA GLU A 248 7.15 6.65 -7.16
C GLU A 248 7.52 6.82 -8.64
N PHE A 249 8.67 7.43 -8.93
CA PHE A 249 9.21 7.48 -10.29
C PHE A 249 9.83 6.13 -10.65
N LEU A 250 9.45 5.57 -11.79
CA LEU A 250 10.05 4.36 -12.32
C LEU A 250 11.47 4.67 -12.84
N ASN A 251 12.37 3.70 -12.78
CA ASN A 251 13.77 3.89 -13.22
C ASN A 251 13.88 4.37 -14.68
N GLN A 252 12.96 3.94 -15.55
CA GLN A 252 12.88 4.38 -16.95
C GLN A 252 12.55 5.87 -17.05
N GLU A 253 11.57 6.36 -16.29
CA GLU A 253 11.20 7.80 -16.24
C GLU A 253 12.37 8.66 -15.76
N ILE A 254 13.17 8.15 -14.82
CA ILE A 254 14.36 8.84 -14.29
C ILE A 254 15.48 8.92 -15.33
N ALA A 255 15.60 7.92 -16.21
CA ALA A 255 16.62 7.87 -17.24
C ALA A 255 16.27 8.76 -18.44
N ASP A 256 15.00 8.80 -18.83
CA ASP A 256 14.51 9.52 -20.01
C ASP A 256 14.29 11.02 -19.74
N GLU A 257 13.88 11.37 -18.52
CA GLU A 257 13.66 12.76 -18.13
C GLU A 257 14.80 13.29 -17.24
N LYS A 258 15.25 14.53 -17.50
CA LYS A 258 16.11 15.27 -16.56
C LYS A 258 15.30 15.74 -15.35
N ILE A 259 14.85 14.80 -14.51
CA ILE A 259 14.06 15.09 -13.31
C ILE A 259 14.99 15.53 -12.19
N SER A 260 14.71 16.70 -11.60
CA SER A 260 15.50 17.19 -10.46
C SER A 260 15.36 16.29 -9.23
N ARG A 261 16.41 16.18 -8.41
CA ARG A 261 16.40 15.41 -7.16
C ARG A 261 15.26 15.80 -6.20
N THR A 262 14.87 17.08 -6.20
CA THR A 262 13.74 17.57 -5.39
C THR A 262 12.40 17.02 -5.86
N ILE A 263 12.21 16.86 -7.17
CA ILE A 263 10.99 16.25 -7.74
C ILE A 263 10.99 14.74 -7.45
N LEU A 264 12.11 14.05 -7.68
CA LEU A 264 12.26 12.62 -7.39
C LEU A 264 11.98 12.26 -5.93
N ASN A 265 12.36 13.14 -5.01
CA ASN A 265 12.16 12.93 -3.58
C ASN A 265 10.79 13.40 -3.07
N TRP A 266 10.01 14.12 -3.88
CA TRP A 266 8.76 14.72 -3.42
C TRP A 266 7.66 13.70 -3.02
N PRO A 267 7.50 12.55 -3.71
CA PRO A 267 6.53 11.53 -3.33
C PRO A 267 6.75 10.91 -1.95
N TYR A 268 7.91 11.09 -1.31
CA TYR A 268 8.19 10.49 0.00
C TYR A 268 7.95 11.49 1.14
N LEU A 269 7.31 11.04 2.21
CA LEU A 269 7.20 11.80 3.47
C LEU A 269 8.52 11.77 4.23
N ASP A 270 9.15 10.59 4.33
CA ASP A 270 10.50 10.43 4.84
C ASP A 270 11.54 10.45 3.71
N LEU A 271 12.44 11.44 3.75
CA LEU A 271 13.51 11.63 2.76
C LEU A 271 14.73 10.73 2.99
N LEU A 272 14.91 10.19 4.20
CA LEU A 272 16.08 9.42 4.58
C LEU A 272 15.92 7.95 4.20
N LEU A 273 14.86 7.30 4.71
CA LEU A 273 14.62 5.88 4.44
C LEU A 273 13.77 5.66 3.19
N LYS A 274 13.03 6.69 2.73
CA LYS A 274 12.10 6.60 1.58
C LYS A 274 11.08 5.46 1.72
N GLN A 275 10.69 5.14 2.95
CA GLN A 275 9.76 4.04 3.23
C GLN A 275 8.30 4.50 3.24
N GLU A 276 8.07 5.77 3.50
CA GLU A 276 6.74 6.37 3.63
C GLU A 276 6.38 7.18 2.39
N ILE A 277 5.37 6.70 1.66
CA ILE A 277 4.83 7.35 0.48
C ILE A 277 3.75 8.35 0.88
N ARG A 278 3.83 9.53 0.28
CA ARG A 278 2.85 10.60 0.40
C ARG A 278 1.56 10.18 -0.31
N GLY A 279 0.44 10.41 0.35
CA GLY A 279 -0.88 10.31 -0.26
C GLY A 279 -1.62 11.64 -0.31
N PHE A 280 -2.80 11.60 -0.92
CA PHE A 280 -3.79 12.65 -0.83
C PHE A 280 -5.18 12.06 -0.61
N LEU A 281 -5.99 12.79 0.17
CA LEU A 281 -7.39 12.47 0.38
C LEU A 281 -8.19 12.92 -0.84
N VAL A 282 -9.12 12.09 -1.31
CA VAL A 282 -10.19 12.49 -2.22
C VAL A 282 -11.51 12.29 -1.48
N ALA A 283 -12.09 13.37 -1.00
CA ALA A 283 -13.40 13.35 -0.33
C ALA A 283 -14.50 13.77 -1.31
N ARG A 284 -15.71 13.24 -1.14
CA ARG A 284 -16.93 13.63 -1.87
C ARG A 284 -18.05 13.93 -0.89
N MET A 285 -18.60 15.13 -0.98
CA MET A 285 -19.88 15.50 -0.37
C MET A 285 -20.98 15.36 -1.41
N LYS A 286 -22.03 14.61 -1.07
CA LYS A 286 -23.23 14.52 -1.92
C LYS A 286 -24.33 15.45 -1.44
N PHE A 287 -24.69 16.38 -2.29
CA PHE A 287 -25.89 17.21 -2.17
C PHE A 287 -27.02 16.54 -2.98
N ASP A 288 -28.27 17.01 -2.83
CA ASP A 288 -29.44 16.40 -3.48
C ASP A 288 -29.30 16.20 -5.00
N MET A 289 -28.61 17.11 -5.70
CA MET A 289 -28.48 17.09 -7.16
C MET A 289 -27.03 17.23 -7.65
N GLU A 290 -26.04 17.33 -6.76
CA GLU A 290 -24.64 17.54 -7.14
C GLU A 290 -23.65 16.85 -6.19
N SER A 291 -22.54 16.38 -6.75
CA SER A 291 -21.39 15.89 -6.02
C SER A 291 -20.31 16.96 -6.01
N ILE A 292 -19.73 17.21 -4.84
CA ILE A 292 -18.58 18.09 -4.70
C ILE A 292 -17.42 17.31 -4.11
N HIS A 293 -16.26 17.46 -4.71
CA HIS A 293 -15.07 16.73 -4.34
C HIS A 293 -14.00 17.66 -3.79
N PHE A 294 -13.19 17.13 -2.88
CA PHE A 294 -12.10 17.85 -2.23
C PHE A 294 -10.82 17.02 -2.29
N ILE A 295 -9.69 17.69 -2.48
CA ILE A 295 -8.35 17.12 -2.42
C ILE A 295 -7.52 17.81 -1.35
N GLU A 296 -6.94 17.00 -0.47
CA GLU A 296 -5.97 17.41 0.53
C GLU A 296 -4.74 16.51 0.48
N ILE A 297 -3.56 17.11 0.28
CA ILE A 297 -2.29 16.38 0.16
C ILE A 297 -1.65 16.30 1.55
N GLN A 298 -1.17 15.11 1.93
CA GLN A 298 -0.37 14.95 3.14
C GLN A 298 0.87 15.84 3.11
N ARG A 299 1.34 16.23 4.28
CA ARG A 299 2.48 17.14 4.45
C ARG A 299 3.55 16.47 5.29
N ARG A 300 4.82 16.80 5.02
CA ARG A 300 5.90 16.42 5.92
C ARG A 300 5.74 17.15 7.24
N ILE A 301 5.93 16.40 8.31
CA ILE A 301 5.93 16.87 9.67
C ILE A 301 7.38 17.01 10.11
N SER A 302 7.72 18.17 10.69
CA SER A 302 8.95 18.37 11.43
C SER A 302 8.66 18.36 12.92
N HIS A 303 9.43 17.55 13.65
CA HIS A 303 9.47 17.59 15.11
C HIS A 303 10.48 18.65 15.53
N ASP A 304 10.00 19.74 16.11
CA ASP A 304 10.88 20.70 16.78
C ASP A 304 11.30 20.11 18.13
N ASN A 305 12.60 19.88 18.34
CA ASN A 305 13.14 19.19 19.53
C ASN A 305 12.99 19.99 20.84
N THR A 306 12.37 21.17 20.80
CA THR A 306 12.30 22.11 21.92
C THR A 306 10.91 22.28 22.52
N ASN A 307 9.85 21.91 21.79
CA ASN A 307 8.48 21.93 22.27
C ASN A 307 7.73 20.77 21.63
N SER A 308 6.81 20.13 22.36
CA SER A 308 5.93 19.06 21.87
C SER A 308 4.94 19.50 20.76
N SER A 309 5.24 20.57 20.03
CA SER A 309 4.52 21.07 18.88
C SER A 309 5.04 20.42 17.59
N VAL A 310 4.16 19.67 16.95
CA VAL A 310 4.29 19.16 15.58
C VAL A 310 4.08 20.35 14.63
N SER A 311 5.05 20.65 13.77
CA SER A 311 4.92 21.69 12.75
C SER A 311 4.95 21.09 11.35
N GLU A 312 4.07 21.55 10.46
CA GLU A 312 4.07 21.11 9.06
C GLU A 312 5.00 22.02 8.25
N ASP A 313 6.00 21.42 7.59
CA ASP A 313 6.99 22.17 6.82
C ASP A 313 6.45 22.66 5.47
N GLU A 314 5.36 22.07 5.00
CA GLU A 314 4.84 22.26 3.64
C GLU A 314 3.49 22.99 3.66
N LYS A 315 3.39 24.06 2.84
CA LYS A 315 2.19 24.89 2.75
C LYS A 315 1.44 24.63 1.45
N PHE A 316 0.84 23.45 1.33
CA PHE A 316 -0.01 23.14 0.18
C PHE A 316 -1.36 23.85 0.24
N ARG A 317 -1.98 24.02 -0.93
CA ARG A 317 -3.37 24.44 -1.04
C ARG A 317 -4.22 23.20 -1.21
N GLY A 318 -5.45 23.23 -0.69
CA GLY A 318 -6.46 22.25 -1.06
C GLY A 318 -7.07 22.58 -2.42
N MET A 319 -7.73 21.59 -3.03
CA MET A 319 -8.49 21.78 -4.26
C MET A 319 -9.90 21.27 -4.08
N VAL A 320 -10.88 22.03 -4.54
CA VAL A 320 -12.28 21.67 -4.57
C VAL A 320 -12.72 21.60 -6.02
N PHE A 321 -13.53 20.62 -6.39
CA PHE A 321 -13.94 20.44 -7.76
C PHE A 321 -15.31 19.77 -7.90
N ARG A 322 -15.91 19.95 -9.07
CA ARG A 322 -17.05 19.20 -9.58
C ARG A 322 -16.65 18.56 -10.88
N LEU A 323 -17.06 17.31 -11.07
CA LEU A 323 -16.92 16.63 -12.35
C LEU A 323 -18.14 16.91 -13.22
N ASN A 324 -17.94 16.93 -14.53
CA ASN A 324 -19.07 16.93 -15.48
C ASN A 324 -19.80 15.59 -15.45
N ASN A 325 -19.05 14.50 -15.28
CA ASN A 325 -19.55 13.15 -15.06
C ASN A 325 -18.81 12.51 -13.88
N ASP A 326 -19.55 12.00 -12.90
CA ASP A 326 -18.96 11.35 -11.71
C ASP A 326 -18.19 10.07 -12.06
N ASP A 327 -18.46 9.44 -13.22
CA ASP A 327 -17.73 8.27 -13.70
C ASP A 327 -16.28 8.60 -14.10
N ASP A 328 -15.97 9.87 -14.40
CA ASP A 328 -14.63 10.31 -14.78
C ASP A 328 -13.66 10.35 -13.58
N ILE A 329 -14.14 10.09 -12.36
CA ILE A 329 -13.34 10.19 -11.13
C ILE A 329 -12.08 9.31 -11.19
N HIS A 330 -12.17 8.11 -11.75
CA HIS A 330 -11.06 7.17 -11.78
C HIS A 330 -9.91 7.73 -12.62
N ASP A 331 -10.19 8.09 -13.86
CA ASP A 331 -9.21 8.63 -14.79
C ASP A 331 -8.66 9.97 -14.29
N TRP A 332 -9.52 10.82 -13.72
CA TRP A 332 -9.11 12.10 -13.14
C TRP A 332 -8.15 11.92 -11.96
N VAL A 333 -8.47 11.04 -11.02
CA VAL A 333 -7.64 10.79 -9.82
C VAL A 333 -6.32 10.12 -10.21
N SER A 334 -6.33 9.18 -11.16
CA SER A 334 -5.12 8.55 -11.69
C SER A 334 -4.19 9.57 -12.36
N LEU A 335 -4.74 10.44 -13.22
CA LEU A 335 -3.99 11.54 -13.83
C LEU A 335 -3.43 12.48 -12.76
N LEU A 336 -4.23 12.82 -11.76
CA LEU A 336 -3.82 13.73 -10.70
C LEU A 336 -2.71 13.14 -9.84
N ALA A 337 -2.80 11.87 -9.45
CA ALA A 337 -1.74 11.17 -8.72
C ALA A 337 -0.41 11.20 -9.49
N HIS A 338 -0.48 10.91 -10.80
CA HIS A 338 0.68 10.93 -11.68
C HIS A 338 1.27 12.34 -11.84
N GLU A 339 0.45 13.37 -12.02
CA GLU A 339 0.92 14.73 -12.32
C GLU A 339 1.40 15.50 -11.07
N LEU A 340 0.79 15.25 -9.91
CA LEU A 340 1.13 15.96 -8.67
C LEU A 340 2.61 15.80 -8.29
N ARG A 341 3.21 14.64 -8.56
CA ARG A 341 4.65 14.40 -8.30
C ARG A 341 5.54 15.29 -9.16
N HIS A 342 5.22 15.53 -10.44
CA HIS A 342 6.01 16.41 -11.31
C HIS A 342 5.87 17.89 -10.90
N VAL A 343 4.71 18.28 -10.39
CA VAL A 343 4.46 19.67 -9.97
C VAL A 343 4.69 19.91 -8.47
N LYS A 344 5.20 18.92 -7.73
CA LYS A 344 5.46 18.99 -6.29
C LYS A 344 4.24 19.45 -5.47
N GLY A 345 3.07 18.89 -5.78
CA GLY A 345 1.83 19.16 -5.05
C GLY A 345 1.18 20.51 -5.32
N VAL A 346 1.64 21.26 -6.34
CA VAL A 346 1.03 22.54 -6.70
C VAL A 346 -0.29 22.30 -7.46
N VAL A 347 -1.35 22.01 -6.71
CA VAL A 347 -2.70 21.72 -7.22
C VAL A 347 -3.29 22.81 -8.13
N GLN A 348 -2.81 24.05 -8.04
CA GLN A 348 -3.21 25.15 -8.93
C GLN A 348 -2.91 24.83 -10.41
N LYS A 349 -1.86 24.05 -10.69
CA LYS A 349 -1.53 23.61 -12.06
C LYS A 349 -2.47 22.53 -12.58
N MET A 350 -3.19 21.84 -11.69
CA MET A 350 -4.13 20.77 -12.03
C MET A 350 -5.52 21.29 -12.35
N VAL A 351 -5.90 22.49 -11.89
CA VAL A 351 -7.23 23.08 -12.10
C VAL A 351 -7.67 23.04 -13.56
N VAL A 352 -6.77 23.36 -14.50
CA VAL A 352 -7.08 23.42 -15.94
C VAL A 352 -7.30 22.03 -16.56
N LYS A 353 -6.78 20.97 -15.93
CA LYS A 353 -6.90 19.59 -16.40
C LYS A 353 -8.15 18.87 -15.85
N CYS A 354 -8.89 19.49 -14.92
CA CYS A 354 -10.06 18.88 -14.31
C CYS A 354 -11.19 18.71 -15.35
N PRO A 355 -11.81 17.51 -15.48
CA PRO A 355 -12.96 17.29 -16.36
C PRO A 355 -14.24 17.85 -15.72
N GLY A 356 -14.27 19.17 -15.54
CA GLY A 356 -15.34 19.91 -14.88
C GLY A 356 -14.85 21.27 -14.37
N VAL A 357 -15.28 21.65 -13.18
CA VAL A 357 -14.91 22.93 -12.55
C VAL A 357 -14.06 22.65 -11.33
N ALA A 358 -12.85 23.20 -11.26
CA ALA A 358 -11.97 23.08 -10.11
C ALA A 358 -11.49 24.45 -9.64
N MET A 359 -11.28 24.59 -8.33
CA MET A 359 -10.74 25.79 -7.69
C MET A 359 -9.79 25.39 -6.56
N VAL A 360 -8.76 26.19 -6.30
CA VAL A 360 -7.91 26.01 -5.12
C VAL A 360 -8.35 26.90 -3.97
N TYR A 361 -8.18 26.42 -2.75
CA TYR A 361 -8.42 27.17 -1.53
C TYR A 361 -7.20 27.14 -0.61
N LYS A 362 -7.17 28.07 0.35
CA LYS A 362 -6.12 28.18 1.35
C LYS A 362 -6.67 27.74 2.69
N HIS A 363 -5.84 27.12 3.51
CA HIS A 363 -6.13 26.82 4.91
C HIS A 363 -5.98 28.07 5.77
N SER A 364 -6.94 28.99 5.67
CA SER A 364 -7.04 30.13 6.57
C SER A 364 -7.69 29.70 7.87
N THR A 365 -7.04 29.97 9.00
CA THR A 365 -7.63 29.78 10.33
C THR A 365 -8.41 31.02 10.75
N ALA A 366 -9.60 30.82 11.32
CA ALA A 366 -10.34 31.88 11.99
C ALA A 366 -10.22 31.72 13.51
N LYS A 367 -10.27 32.84 14.26
CA LYS A 367 -10.10 32.81 15.73
C LYS A 367 -11.18 32.00 16.46
N ASN A 368 -12.38 31.89 15.89
CA ASN A 368 -13.54 31.26 16.51
C ASN A 368 -14.18 30.22 15.57
N GLU A 369 -13.37 29.33 14.98
CA GLU A 369 -13.94 28.23 14.20
C GLU A 369 -14.42 27.08 15.12
N PRO A 370 -15.57 26.45 14.81
CA PRO A 370 -16.14 25.39 15.67
C PRO A 370 -15.23 24.15 15.72
N VAL A 371 -14.56 23.85 14.61
CA VAL A 371 -13.53 22.81 14.49
C VAL A 371 -12.41 23.30 13.59
N PRO A 372 -11.16 22.84 13.77
CA PRO A 372 -10.04 23.17 12.89
C PRO A 372 -10.37 22.93 11.42
N GLY A 373 -10.03 23.90 10.55
CA GLY A 373 -10.22 23.77 9.11
C GLY A 373 -11.64 24.08 8.61
N TYR A 374 -12.60 24.36 9.51
CA TYR A 374 -13.96 24.72 9.13
C TYR A 374 -14.01 25.96 8.22
N SER A 375 -13.24 27.00 8.55
CA SER A 375 -13.18 28.23 7.73
C SER A 375 -12.63 27.96 6.33
N ALA A 376 -11.68 27.04 6.22
CA ALA A 376 -11.09 26.63 4.94
C ALA A 376 -12.09 25.86 4.08
N LEU A 377 -12.91 24.99 4.70
CA LEU A 377 -14.01 24.28 4.04
C LEU A 377 -15.07 25.25 3.48
N ILE A 378 -15.50 26.23 4.28
CA ILE A 378 -16.48 27.23 3.82
C ILE A 378 -15.93 28.02 2.62
N ASN A 379 -14.68 28.49 2.69
CA ASN A 379 -14.01 29.15 1.58
C ASN A 379 -13.93 28.27 0.32
N ALA A 380 -13.70 26.96 0.48
CA ALA A 380 -13.72 26.02 -0.62
C ALA A 380 -15.11 25.91 -1.28
N LEU A 381 -16.16 25.73 -0.48
CA LEU A 381 -17.55 25.66 -0.95
C LEU A 381 -17.99 26.97 -1.66
N GLU A 382 -17.64 28.12 -1.10
CA GLU A 382 -17.95 29.43 -1.71
C GLU A 382 -17.32 29.59 -3.10
N LYS A 383 -16.09 29.09 -3.29
CA LYS A 383 -15.38 29.18 -4.57
C LYS A 383 -16.04 28.44 -5.72
N ILE A 384 -16.80 27.40 -5.41
CA ILE A 384 -17.59 26.67 -6.42
C ILE A 384 -19.04 27.17 -6.47
N GLY A 385 -19.40 28.17 -5.66
CA GLY A 385 -20.71 28.82 -5.70
C GLY A 385 -21.72 28.28 -4.70
N ILE A 386 -21.32 27.42 -3.75
CA ILE A 386 -22.19 27.03 -2.65
C ILE A 386 -22.03 28.03 -1.51
N LYS A 387 -23.10 28.76 -1.21
CA LYS A 387 -23.14 29.71 -0.11
C LYS A 387 -24.06 29.19 0.97
N PHE A 388 -23.55 29.15 2.20
CA PHE A 388 -24.35 28.93 3.39
C PHE A 388 -24.47 30.25 4.13
N LEU A 389 -25.64 30.52 4.72
CA LEU A 389 -25.79 31.61 5.68
C LEU A 389 -25.06 31.18 6.95
N VAL A 390 -23.82 31.66 7.13
CA VAL A 390 -23.07 31.48 8.38
C VAL A 390 -23.71 32.41 9.41
N PHE A 391 -24.24 31.84 10.51
CA PHE A 391 -24.76 32.59 11.65
C PHE A 391 -23.67 32.92 12.67
#